data_AF-A0A8I6RQK1-F1
#
_entry.id   AF-A0A8I6RQK1-F1
#
_cell.length_a   1.000
_cell.length_b   1.000
_cell.length_c   1.000
_cell.angle_alpha   90.00
_cell.angle_beta   90.00
_cell.angle_gamma   90.00
#
_symmetry.space_group_name_H-M   'P 1'
#
loop_
_entity.id
_entity.type
_entity.pdbx_description
1 polymer ?
#
loop_
_entity_poly.entity_id
_entity_poly.type
_entity_poly.pdbx_seq_one_letter_code
_entity_poly.pdbx_strand_id
1 'polypeptide(L)'
;MHFLSTNMRLLVFSKITRFAWCQFVERQSVYKSPQFFNKCSTYCDPPALESEFKSARDNFLKLEVIRESVVDFDLLTDEEKIIHDAHKTAVSKWHFTYEDPFDKVKVYTRYRHTLLGRCCGTACRHCVFNYYNVPELLKKNKKFNSSFWAVKDPNMNTAIEIFKDLKVADNVIRGPIF
;
A
#
# COMPACT_ATOMS: atom_id res chain seq x y z
N MET A 1 -67.80 -5.39 -39.57
CA MET A 1 -67.06 -6.32 -38.69
C MET A 1 -66.51 -5.50 -37.53
N HIS A 2 -66.91 -5.88 -36.31
CA HIS A 2 -66.23 -5.80 -35.00
C HIS A 2 -65.24 -4.65 -34.72
N PHE A 3 -65.15 -3.99 -33.56
CA PHE A 3 -65.71 -4.04 -32.19
C PHE A 3 -65.24 -2.70 -31.56
N LEU A 4 -66.06 -1.93 -30.83
CA LEU A 4 -66.00 -1.75 -29.35
C LEU A 4 -64.55 -1.72 -28.78
N SER A 5 -64.09 -0.79 -27.95
CA SER A 5 -64.75 -0.14 -26.81
C SER A 5 -63.79 0.89 -26.20
N THR A 6 -64.38 1.99 -25.73
CA THR A 6 -63.98 2.90 -24.64
C THR A 6 -62.90 2.42 -23.67
N ASN A 7 -62.01 3.34 -23.27
CA ASN A 7 -61.44 3.27 -21.93
C ASN A 7 -61.37 4.62 -21.23
N MET A 8 -61.80 4.54 -19.98
CA MET A 8 -62.27 5.57 -19.08
C MET A 8 -61.09 6.05 -18.23
N ARG A 9 -61.04 7.36 -17.96
CA ARG A 9 -60.21 7.93 -16.89
C ARG A 9 -60.56 7.25 -15.56
N LEU A 10 -59.58 6.97 -14.71
CA LEU A 10 -59.47 7.57 -13.37
C LEU A 10 -58.21 7.12 -12.63
N LEU A 11 -57.74 8.06 -11.82
CA LEU A 11 -56.51 8.13 -11.05
C LEU A 11 -56.53 7.20 -9.84
N VAL A 12 -55.39 6.56 -9.53
CA VAL A 12 -54.96 6.32 -8.13
C VAL A 12 -53.44 6.39 -8.04
N PHE A 13 -52.94 7.39 -7.30
CA PHE A 13 -51.57 7.51 -6.83
C PHE A 13 -51.23 6.39 -5.84
N SER A 14 -50.04 5.79 -5.92
CA SER A 14 -49.28 5.31 -4.74
C SER A 14 -48.00 4.54 -5.11
N LYS A 15 -46.87 5.06 -4.60
CA LYS A 15 -45.61 4.36 -4.24
C LYS A 15 -44.64 3.98 -5.36
N ILE A 16 -43.83 4.96 -5.77
CA ILE A 16 -42.49 4.75 -6.29
C ILE A 16 -41.53 4.68 -5.10
N THR A 17 -41.00 3.50 -4.79
CA THR A 17 -39.88 3.33 -3.85
C THR A 17 -38.57 3.16 -4.60
N ARG A 18 -37.80 4.25 -4.61
CA ARG A 18 -36.33 4.37 -4.63
C ARG A 18 -35.53 3.11 -4.98
N PHE A 19 -35.00 3.08 -6.21
CA PHE A 19 -33.68 2.52 -6.49
C PHE A 19 -32.93 3.47 -7.42
N ALA A 20 -31.63 3.61 -7.15
CA ALA A 20 -30.60 4.29 -7.96
C ALA A 20 -30.54 5.83 -7.92
N TRP A 21 -29.73 6.37 -6.99
CA TRP A 21 -28.73 7.42 -7.28
C TRP A 21 -27.91 7.72 -6.02
N CYS A 22 -26.62 7.38 -6.02
CA CYS A 22 -25.52 8.26 -5.60
C CYS A 22 -24.20 7.48 -5.64
N GLN A 23 -23.57 7.47 -6.82
CA GLN A 23 -22.12 7.64 -6.83
C GLN A 23 -21.83 9.11 -6.52
N PHE A 24 -20.62 9.35 -6.03
CA PHE A 24 -19.87 10.61 -6.16
C PHE A 24 -19.82 11.54 -4.92
N VAL A 25 -18.75 11.33 -4.16
CA VAL A 25 -17.87 12.33 -3.52
C VAL A 25 -18.46 13.20 -2.42
N GLU A 26 -18.02 12.96 -1.18
CA GLU A 26 -17.39 14.05 -0.43
C GLU A 26 -16.35 13.54 0.57
N ARG A 27 -15.17 14.14 0.43
CA ARG A 27 -13.97 13.99 1.24
C ARG A 27 -14.08 15.07 2.34
N GLN A 28 -13.54 14.75 3.51
CA GLN A 28 -13.15 15.67 4.61
C GLN A 28 -14.16 15.91 5.75
N SER A 29 -13.94 15.24 6.88
CA SER A 29 -13.72 15.85 8.21
C SER A 29 -13.49 14.71 9.22
N VAL A 30 -12.26 14.55 9.72
CA VAL A 30 -11.82 14.97 11.06
C VAL A 30 -12.64 14.32 12.20
N TYR A 31 -12.00 13.35 12.87
CA TYR A 31 -12.06 13.04 14.30
C TYR A 31 -13.38 13.30 15.07
N LYS A 32 -14.05 12.20 15.48
CA LYS A 32 -14.30 11.79 16.88
C LYS A 32 -15.45 10.78 16.94
N SER A 33 -15.14 9.52 17.24
CA SER A 33 -16.01 8.75 18.15
C SER A 33 -15.13 7.83 19.03
N PRO A 34 -15.02 8.15 20.34
CA PRO A 34 -14.37 7.28 21.30
C PRO A 34 -15.44 6.41 21.93
N GLN A 35 -15.65 5.21 21.38
CA GLN A 35 -16.33 4.08 22.02
C GLN A 35 -16.47 2.98 20.97
N PHE A 36 -15.45 2.14 20.82
CA PHE A 36 -15.52 0.71 20.44
C PHE A 36 -14.09 0.14 20.39
N PHE A 37 -13.27 0.50 21.37
CA PHE A 37 -12.16 -0.36 21.78
C PHE A 37 -12.72 -1.24 22.88
N ASN A 38 -12.89 -2.53 22.61
CA ASN A 38 -12.49 -3.64 23.48
C ASN A 38 -13.17 -4.96 23.06
N LYS A 39 -12.36 -6.02 23.10
CA LYS A 39 -12.65 -7.45 22.86
C LYS A 39 -12.58 -7.92 21.40
N CYS A 40 -11.36 -8.06 20.90
CA CYS A 40 -11.02 -9.28 20.17
C CYS A 40 -10.15 -10.12 21.11
N SER A 41 -10.80 -10.89 22.00
CA SER A 41 -10.14 -11.80 22.97
C SER A 41 -10.23 -13.26 22.55
N THR A 42 -10.48 -13.52 21.27
CA THR A 42 -10.39 -14.85 20.70
C THR A 42 -9.25 -14.79 19.70
N TYR A 43 -8.20 -15.57 19.94
CA TYR A 43 -7.40 -16.07 18.84
C TYR A 43 -8.39 -16.81 17.95
N CYS A 44 -8.95 -16.10 16.97
CA CYS A 44 -9.69 -16.72 15.90
C CYS A 44 -8.63 -17.53 15.18
N ASP A 45 -8.65 -18.85 15.33
CA ASP A 45 -7.88 -19.72 14.46
C ASP A 45 -8.08 -19.21 13.04
N PRO A 46 -7.00 -18.86 12.31
CA PRO A 46 -7.13 -18.34 10.96
C PRO A 46 -7.98 -19.34 10.16
N PRO A 47 -9.01 -18.89 9.43
CA PRO A 47 -9.79 -19.80 8.60
C PRO A 47 -8.82 -20.62 7.74
N ALA A 48 -9.13 -21.89 7.52
CA ALA A 48 -8.33 -22.77 6.68
C ALA A 48 -8.01 -22.03 5.38
N LEU A 49 -6.71 -21.74 5.17
CA LEU A 49 -6.26 -20.94 4.03
C LEU A 49 -6.69 -21.65 2.75
N GLU A 50 -7.50 -20.97 1.94
CA GLU A 50 -7.86 -21.40 0.59
C GLU A 50 -6.59 -21.78 -0.18
N SER A 51 -6.69 -22.75 -1.09
CA SER A 51 -5.54 -23.40 -1.73
C SER A 51 -4.56 -22.40 -2.37
N GLU A 52 -5.07 -21.31 -2.95
CA GLU A 52 -4.27 -20.25 -3.56
C GLU A 52 -3.44 -19.46 -2.52
N PHE A 53 -4.03 -19.10 -1.38
CA PHE A 53 -3.29 -18.42 -0.31
C PHE A 53 -2.24 -19.33 0.33
N LYS A 54 -2.51 -20.64 0.41
CA LYS A 54 -1.52 -21.62 0.87
C LYS A 54 -0.30 -21.66 -0.07
N SER A 55 -0.54 -21.75 -1.39
CA SER A 55 0.53 -21.74 -2.39
C SER A 55 1.36 -20.44 -2.35
N ALA A 56 0.70 -19.28 -2.26
CA ALA A 56 1.39 -18.00 -2.15
C ALA A 56 2.27 -17.90 -0.89
N ARG A 57 1.79 -18.44 0.23
CA ARG A 57 2.54 -18.50 1.49
C ARG A 57 3.74 -19.44 1.42
N ASP A 58 3.58 -20.62 0.82
CA ASP A 58 4.67 -21.57 0.63
C ASP A 58 5.76 -21.01 -0.30
N ASN A 59 5.35 -20.33 -1.37
CA ASN A 59 6.27 -19.62 -2.27
C ASN A 59 6.99 -18.49 -1.54
N PHE A 60 6.28 -17.72 -0.71
CA PHE A 60 6.90 -16.69 0.11
C PHE A 60 7.97 -17.28 1.03
N LEU A 61 7.66 -18.35 1.77
CA LEU A 61 8.62 -18.99 2.69
C LEU A 61 9.90 -19.45 1.99
N LYS A 62 9.76 -20.12 0.84
CA LYS A 62 10.91 -20.56 0.03
C LYS A 62 11.80 -19.40 -0.37
N LEU A 63 11.20 -18.32 -0.88
CA LEU A 63 11.93 -17.12 -1.28
C LEU A 63 12.56 -16.40 -0.08
N GLU A 64 11.88 -16.40 1.06
CA GLU A 64 12.37 -15.72 2.26
C GLU A 64 13.59 -16.44 2.83
N VAL A 65 13.61 -17.77 2.85
CA VAL A 65 14.82 -18.54 3.23
C VAL A 65 16.01 -18.16 2.36
N ILE A 66 15.81 -18.09 1.04
CA ILE A 66 16.88 -17.71 0.11
C ILE A 66 17.35 -16.28 0.39
N ARG A 67 16.42 -15.33 0.55
CA ARG A 67 16.76 -13.93 0.85
C ARG A 67 17.55 -13.80 2.14
N GLU A 68 17.12 -14.48 3.20
CA GLU A 68 17.80 -14.46 4.50
C GLU A 68 19.20 -15.11 4.41
N SER A 69 19.38 -16.13 3.57
CA SER A 69 20.67 -16.80 3.38
C SER A 69 21.72 -15.95 2.66
N VAL A 70 21.30 -14.94 1.90
CA VAL A 70 22.20 -14.04 1.15
C VAL A 70 22.40 -12.69 1.84
N VAL A 71 21.85 -12.49 3.05
CA VAL A 71 22.11 -11.26 3.82
C VAL A 71 23.53 -11.31 4.37
N ASP A 72 24.34 -10.35 3.95
CA ASP A 72 25.65 -10.09 4.52
C ASP A 72 25.51 -9.10 5.68
N PHE A 73 25.66 -9.60 6.91
CA PHE A 73 25.53 -8.80 8.13
C PHE A 73 26.71 -7.85 8.37
N ASP A 74 27.86 -8.10 7.74
CA ASP A 74 29.04 -7.24 7.89
C ASP A 74 28.88 -5.94 7.08
N LEU A 75 28.01 -5.94 6.07
CA LEU A 75 27.63 -4.75 5.30
C LEU A 75 26.54 -3.90 5.96
N LEU A 76 25.96 -4.36 7.07
CA LEU A 76 24.89 -3.67 7.78
C LEU A 76 25.43 -2.90 8.98
N THR A 77 24.95 -1.67 9.18
CA THR A 77 25.15 -0.96 10.45
C THR A 77 24.33 -1.59 11.57
N ASP A 78 24.64 -1.27 12.82
CA ASP A 78 23.89 -1.81 13.95
C ASP A 78 22.41 -1.38 13.95
N GLU A 79 22.11 -0.16 13.47
CA GLU A 79 20.73 0.29 13.26
C GLU A 79 20.04 -0.54 12.16
N GLU A 80 20.72 -0.82 11.06
CA GLU A 80 20.16 -1.61 9.97
C GLU A 80 19.91 -3.06 10.37
N LYS A 81 20.76 -3.64 11.23
CA LYS A 81 20.54 -4.96 11.84
C LYS A 81 19.25 -4.97 12.67
N ILE A 82 19.03 -3.94 13.50
CA ILE A 82 17.80 -3.81 14.29
C ILE A 82 16.56 -3.69 13.40
N ILE A 83 16.65 -2.93 12.30
CA ILE A 83 15.56 -2.83 11.30
C ILE A 83 15.30 -4.18 10.63
N HIS A 84 16.36 -4.90 10.28
CA HIS A 84 16.27 -6.24 9.71
C HIS A 84 15.55 -7.22 10.66
N ASP A 85 15.93 -7.24 11.94
CA ASP A 85 15.33 -8.11 12.94
C ASP A 85 13.87 -7.76 13.23
N ALA A 86 13.52 -6.47 13.23
CA ALA A 86 12.13 -6.02 13.35
C ALA A 86 11.27 -6.51 12.17
N HIS A 87 11.80 -6.42 10.95
CA HIS A 87 11.15 -6.98 9.77
C HIS A 87 10.99 -8.51 9.88
N LYS A 88 12.06 -9.22 10.23
CA LYS A 88 12.08 -10.68 10.37
C LYS A 88 11.06 -11.17 11.40
N THR A 89 10.97 -10.47 12.53
CA THR A 89 9.99 -10.74 13.59
C THR A 89 8.55 -10.50 13.12
N ALA A 90 8.31 -9.46 12.31
CA ALA A 90 6.98 -9.22 11.75
C ALA A 90 6.59 -10.29 10.73
N VAL A 91 7.54 -10.72 9.89
CA VAL A 91 7.33 -11.79 8.91
C VAL A 91 7.05 -13.14 9.60
N SER A 92 7.79 -13.50 10.64
CA SER A 92 7.57 -14.77 11.38
C SER A 92 6.18 -14.83 12.04
N LYS A 93 5.61 -13.66 12.38
CA LYS A 93 4.25 -13.48 12.90
C LYS A 93 3.19 -13.24 11.80
N TRP A 94 3.55 -13.37 10.53
CA TRP A 94 2.64 -13.18 9.38
C TRP A 94 2.04 -11.77 9.28
N HIS A 95 2.73 -10.76 9.82
CA HIS A 95 2.29 -9.38 9.73
C HIS A 95 2.69 -8.73 8.39
N PHE A 96 1.78 -7.93 7.84
CA PHE A 96 2.01 -7.16 6.62
C PHE A 96 2.84 -5.90 6.82
N THR A 97 3.00 -5.48 8.07
CA THR A 97 3.71 -4.25 8.44
C THR A 97 4.40 -4.39 9.78
N TYR A 98 5.42 -3.57 10.00
CA TYR A 98 6.00 -3.29 11.31
C TYR A 98 6.22 -1.77 11.47
N GLU A 99 6.46 -1.32 12.69
CA GLU A 99 6.87 0.06 12.96
C GLU A 99 8.39 0.14 12.94
N ASP A 100 8.93 1.07 12.17
CA ASP A 100 10.37 1.31 12.11
C ASP A 100 10.88 1.72 13.51
N PRO A 101 11.89 1.01 14.06
CA PRO A 101 12.38 1.27 15.40
C PRO A 101 12.93 2.69 15.58
N PHE A 102 13.42 3.33 14.50
CA PHE A 102 14.02 4.65 14.54
C PHE A 102 13.06 5.72 14.02
N ASP A 103 12.50 5.51 12.83
CA ASP A 103 11.66 6.52 12.17
C ASP A 103 10.21 6.55 12.70
N LYS A 104 9.78 5.51 13.45
CA LYS A 104 8.40 5.29 13.93
C LYS A 104 7.34 5.29 12.82
N VAL A 105 7.76 5.09 11.57
CA VAL A 105 6.86 4.97 10.42
C VAL A 105 6.43 3.52 10.21
N LYS A 106 5.22 3.33 9.68
CA LYS A 106 4.72 1.99 9.34
C LYS A 106 5.34 1.52 8.02
N VAL A 107 6.09 0.42 8.06
CA VAL A 107 6.80 -0.14 6.91
C VAL A 107 6.15 -1.45 6.49
N TYR A 108 5.92 -1.62 5.18
CA TYR A 108 5.42 -2.88 4.62
C TYR A 108 6.49 -3.96 4.59
N THR A 109 6.10 -5.19 4.91
CA THR A 109 6.98 -6.37 4.86
C THR A 109 7.07 -6.96 3.45
N ARG A 110 8.10 -7.79 3.21
CA ARG A 110 8.20 -8.58 1.97
C ARG A 110 6.98 -9.47 1.76
N TYR A 111 6.43 -10.03 2.85
CA TYR A 111 5.25 -10.89 2.81
C TYR A 111 4.06 -10.22 2.15
N ARG A 112 3.75 -8.97 2.53
CA ARG A 112 2.68 -8.20 1.90
C ARG A 112 2.90 -8.04 0.39
N HIS A 113 4.13 -7.71 -0.02
CA HIS A 113 4.44 -7.52 -1.43
C HIS A 113 4.33 -8.82 -2.23
N THR A 114 4.70 -9.96 -1.65
CA THR A 114 4.54 -11.26 -2.28
C THR A 114 3.07 -11.61 -2.49
N LEU A 115 2.21 -11.41 -1.48
CA LEU A 115 0.77 -11.63 -1.66
C LEU A 115 0.12 -10.65 -2.64
N LEU A 116 0.59 -9.39 -2.65
CA LEU A 116 0.08 -8.39 -3.60
C LEU A 116 0.51 -8.67 -5.05
N GLY A 117 1.61 -9.40 -5.25
CA GLY A 117 2.11 -9.78 -6.58
C GLY A 117 2.68 -8.63 -7.43
N ARG A 118 2.79 -7.41 -6.88
CA ARG A 118 3.28 -6.23 -7.63
C ARG A 118 3.99 -5.18 -6.77
N CYS A 119 4.80 -4.34 -7.42
CA CYS A 119 5.35 -3.14 -6.81
C CYS A 119 4.26 -2.07 -6.64
N CYS A 120 4.10 -1.53 -5.43
CA CYS A 120 3.09 -0.51 -5.12
C CYS A 120 3.51 0.93 -5.48
N GLY A 121 4.75 1.15 -5.92
CA GLY A 121 5.23 2.45 -6.41
C GLY A 121 5.65 3.47 -5.33
N THR A 122 5.57 3.12 -4.04
CA THR A 122 5.85 4.04 -2.91
C THR A 122 7.26 3.92 -2.34
N ALA A 123 8.22 3.35 -3.08
CA ALA A 123 9.61 3.15 -2.63
C ALA A 123 9.73 2.46 -1.24
N CYS A 124 8.95 1.40 -1.02
CA CYS A 124 8.95 0.66 0.25
C CYS A 124 10.30 0.02 0.56
N ARG A 125 10.77 0.16 1.81
CA ARG A 125 12.03 -0.40 2.31
C ARG A 125 12.28 -1.86 1.89
N HIS A 126 11.24 -2.70 1.89
CA HIS A 126 11.32 -4.13 1.61
C HIS A 126 10.69 -4.55 0.27
N CYS A 127 10.80 -3.73 -0.78
CA CYS A 127 10.27 -4.10 -2.09
C CYS A 127 11.07 -5.26 -2.72
N VAL A 128 10.38 -6.37 -3.00
CA VAL A 128 10.95 -7.57 -3.65
C VAL A 128 11.02 -7.48 -5.17
N PHE A 129 10.45 -6.43 -5.77
CA PHE A 129 10.33 -6.27 -7.22
C PHE A 129 11.27 -5.20 -7.78
N ASN A 130 12.38 -4.93 -7.09
CA ASN A 130 13.42 -4.00 -7.55
C ASN A 130 12.88 -2.64 -8.04
N TYR A 131 11.85 -2.10 -7.35
CA TYR A 131 11.28 -0.80 -7.63
C TYR A 131 10.80 -0.54 -9.08
N TYR A 132 10.40 -1.56 -9.84
CA TYR A 132 9.99 -1.35 -11.25
C TYR A 132 8.86 -0.32 -11.43
N ASN A 133 7.95 -0.19 -10.46
CA ASN A 133 6.82 0.75 -10.51
C ASN A 133 7.04 2.03 -9.69
N VAL A 134 8.25 2.27 -9.19
CA VAL A 134 8.57 3.47 -8.41
C VAL A 134 9.04 4.57 -9.37
N PRO A 135 8.63 5.84 -9.20
CA PRO A 135 9.21 6.95 -9.96
C PRO A 135 10.71 7.10 -9.75
N GLU A 136 11.47 7.41 -10.81
CA GLU A 136 12.94 7.52 -10.76
C GLU A 136 13.45 8.49 -9.69
N LEU A 137 12.73 9.60 -9.47
CA LEU A 137 13.07 10.59 -8.45
C LEU A 137 13.12 9.98 -7.04
N LEU A 138 12.23 9.02 -6.73
CA LEU A 138 12.23 8.32 -5.45
C LEU A 138 13.30 7.22 -5.38
N LYS A 139 13.75 6.68 -6.52
CA LYS A 139 14.83 5.67 -6.57
C LYS A 139 16.21 6.28 -6.34
N LYS A 140 16.43 7.52 -6.80
CA LYS A 140 17.75 8.21 -6.73
C LYS A 140 18.39 8.09 -5.34
N ASN A 141 17.61 8.34 -4.29
CA ASN A 141 18.07 8.30 -2.90
C ASN A 141 17.94 6.92 -2.22
N LYS A 142 17.84 5.82 -2.98
CA LYS A 142 17.73 4.46 -2.41
C LYS A 142 18.88 3.59 -2.87
N LYS A 143 19.48 2.85 -1.94
CA LYS A 143 20.52 1.84 -2.19
C LYS A 143 20.16 0.56 -1.44
N PHE A 144 20.36 -0.58 -2.09
CA PHE A 144 20.19 -1.87 -1.44
C PHE A 144 21.42 -2.17 -0.58
N ASN A 145 21.22 -2.44 0.71
CA ASN A 145 22.28 -2.61 1.72
C ASN A 145 22.58 -4.09 2.05
N SER A 146 22.30 -5.01 1.12
CA SER A 146 22.24 -6.47 1.32
C SER A 146 20.93 -7.03 1.86
N SER A 147 20.16 -6.27 2.66
CA SER A 147 18.89 -6.78 3.19
C SER A 147 17.65 -6.03 2.67
N PHE A 148 17.75 -4.71 2.60
CA PHE A 148 16.64 -3.84 2.21
C PHE A 148 17.13 -2.55 1.54
N TRP A 149 16.18 -1.74 1.07
CA TRP A 149 16.47 -0.45 0.43
C TRP A 149 16.61 0.66 1.45
N ALA A 150 17.85 1.02 1.79
CA ALA A 150 18.20 2.12 2.67
C ALA A 150 18.28 3.46 1.92
N VAL A 151 18.26 4.55 2.67
CA VAL A 151 18.51 5.90 2.15
C VAL A 151 20.01 6.07 1.87
N LYS A 152 20.38 6.63 0.72
CA LYS A 152 21.81 6.87 0.38
C LYS A 152 22.38 8.06 1.14
N ASP A 153 21.65 9.17 1.11
CA ASP A 153 22.03 10.42 1.76
C ASP A 153 20.83 10.93 2.57
N PRO A 154 20.92 10.95 3.92
CA PRO A 154 19.85 11.46 4.78
C PRO A 154 19.59 12.95 4.57
N ASN A 155 20.56 13.71 4.05
CA ASN A 155 20.41 15.14 3.78
C ASN A 155 19.76 15.42 2.41
N MET A 156 19.63 14.40 1.54
CA MET A 156 18.97 14.57 0.25
C MET A 156 17.45 14.68 0.44
N ASN A 157 16.96 15.92 0.44
CA ASN A 157 15.53 16.19 0.43
C ASN A 157 14.94 15.92 -0.96
N THR A 158 14.46 14.70 -1.14
CA THR A 158 13.84 14.24 -2.39
C THR A 158 12.67 15.14 -2.82
N ALA A 159 11.94 15.75 -1.89
CA ALA A 159 10.86 16.68 -2.22
C ALA A 159 11.40 17.97 -2.84
N ILE A 160 12.49 18.54 -2.30
CA ILE A 160 13.14 19.73 -2.89
C ILE A 160 13.61 19.43 -4.31
N GLU A 161 14.22 18.27 -4.55
CA GLU A 161 14.65 17.87 -5.90
C GLU A 161 13.46 17.68 -6.85
N ILE A 162 12.35 17.08 -6.38
CA ILE A 162 11.10 17.01 -7.15
C ILE A 162 10.60 18.41 -7.50
N PHE A 163 10.59 19.35 -6.55
CA PHE A 163 10.15 20.73 -6.81
C PHE A 163 11.08 21.49 -7.77
N LYS A 164 12.40 21.26 -7.71
CA LYS A 164 13.36 21.83 -8.67
C LYS A 164 13.09 21.30 -10.07
N ASP A 165 12.94 19.98 -10.23
CA ASP A 165 12.68 19.35 -11.53
C ASP A 165 11.35 19.82 -12.13
N LEU A 166 10.31 19.98 -11.30
CA LEU A 166 9.02 20.53 -11.74
C LEU A 166 9.12 22.00 -12.19
N LYS A 167 9.86 22.85 -11.47
CA LYS A 167 10.07 24.25 -11.86
C LYS A 167 10.88 24.37 -13.15
N VAL A 168 11.87 23.50 -13.35
CA VAL A 168 12.63 23.44 -14.60
C VAL A 168 11.70 23.02 -15.75
N ALA A 169 10.85 22.01 -15.56
CA ALA A 169 9.88 21.60 -16.57
C ALA A 169 8.88 22.72 -16.92
N ASP A 170 8.35 23.44 -15.93
CA ASP A 170 7.47 24.59 -16.15
C ASP A 170 8.16 25.72 -16.96
N ASN A 171 9.42 26.04 -16.65
CA ASN A 171 10.19 27.07 -17.35
C ASN A 171 10.56 26.66 -18.79
N VAL A 172 10.79 25.36 -19.03
CA VAL A 172 11.01 24.83 -20.39
C VAL A 172 9.72 24.91 -21.22
N ILE A 173 8.56 24.65 -20.61
CA ILE A 173 7.26 24.68 -21.31
C ILE A 173 6.80 26.12 -21.58
N ARG A 174 6.98 27.04 -20.62
CA ARG A 174 6.48 28.43 -20.73
C ARG A 174 7.47 29.39 -21.40
N GLY A 175 8.71 28.94 -21.65
CA GLY A 175 9.81 29.79 -22.11
C GLY A 175 10.32 30.74 -21.01
N PRO A 176 11.53 31.29 -21.16
CA PRO A 176 12.04 32.30 -20.23
C PRO A 176 11.13 33.53 -20.25
N ILE A 177 10.60 33.88 -19.07
CA ILE A 177 9.91 35.16 -18.84
C ILE A 177 11.03 36.22 -18.80
N PHE A 178 11.22 36.93 -19.91
CA PHE A 178 12.08 38.11 -20.01
C PHE A 178 11.35 39.35 -19.48
#